data_AF-A0A7S1WMV2-F1
#
_entry.id   AF-A0A7S1WMV2-F1
#
_cell.length_a   1.000
_cell.length_b   1.000
_cell.length_c   1.000
_cell.angle_alpha   90.00
_cell.angle_beta   90.00
_cell.angle_gamma   90.00
#
_symmetry.space_group_name_H-M   'P 1'
#
loop_
_entity.id
_entity.type
_entity.pdbx_description
1 polymer ?
#
loop_
_entity_poly.entity_id
_entity_poly.type
_entity_poly.pdbx_seq_one_letter_code
_entity_poly.pdbx_strand_id
1 'polypeptide(L)'
;WELTQHERFLLEPWKGVRVLRELAMPWPSHLFVATREALRTKLGTIRSFLRFSDQLGAQLQGAGDAALGYFWERYGLPAARCAPWLREARWEFCADVDAAALAGPLARLRKLGLLPGGEEALL
;
A
#
# COMPACT_ATOMS: atom_id res chain seq x y z
N TRP A 1 17.02 11.14 -6.61
CA TRP A 1 16.53 10.09 -5.69
C TRP A 1 16.99 8.78 -6.27
N GLU A 2 18.02 8.18 -5.69
CA GLU A 2 18.51 6.87 -6.11
C GLU A 2 17.67 5.78 -5.46
N LEU A 3 17.26 4.77 -6.23
CA LEU A 3 16.64 3.57 -5.68
C LEU A 3 17.65 2.87 -4.78
N THR A 4 17.24 2.60 -3.55
CA THR A 4 17.96 1.77 -2.60
C THR A 4 18.19 0.38 -3.18
N GLN A 5 19.21 -0.30 -2.68
CA GLN A 5 19.56 -1.65 -3.13
C GLN A 5 18.40 -2.65 -2.94
N HIS A 6 17.55 -2.42 -1.94
CA HIS A 6 16.34 -3.20 -1.68
C HIS A 6 15.25 -2.95 -2.74
N GLU A 7 15.03 -1.70 -3.13
CA GLU A 7 14.08 -1.36 -4.21
C GLU A 7 14.53 -1.93 -5.56
N ARG A 8 15.83 -1.93 -5.84
CA ARG A 8 16.37 -2.60 -7.05
C ARG A 8 16.13 -4.11 -7.01
N PHE A 9 16.33 -4.75 -5.87
CA PHE A 9 16.05 -6.17 -5.68
C PHE A 9 14.56 -6.52 -5.91
N LEU A 10 13.63 -5.68 -5.46
CA LEU A 10 12.20 -5.87 -5.71
C LEU A 10 11.81 -5.69 -7.19
N LEU A 11 12.58 -4.89 -7.94
CA LEU A 11 12.32 -4.55 -9.34
C LEU A 11 13.01 -5.50 -10.32
N GLU A 12 14.07 -6.21 -9.92
CA GLU A 12 14.65 -7.26 -10.75
C GLU A 12 13.65 -8.41 -10.92
N PRO A 13 13.47 -8.93 -12.15
CA PRO A 13 12.70 -10.14 -12.34
C PRO A 13 13.37 -11.24 -11.50
N TRP A 14 12.64 -11.76 -10.52
CA TRP A 14 13.12 -12.75 -9.57
C TRP A 14 13.50 -14.04 -10.31
N LYS A 15 14.71 -14.09 -10.86
CA LYS A 15 15.20 -15.21 -11.68
C LYS A 15 15.23 -16.46 -10.80
N GLY A 16 14.46 -17.48 -11.19
CA GLY A 16 14.37 -18.74 -10.47
C GLY A 16 13.29 -18.81 -9.39
N VAL A 17 12.54 -17.74 -9.13
CA VAL A 17 11.35 -17.81 -8.27
C VAL A 17 10.16 -18.26 -9.09
N ARG A 18 9.65 -19.45 -8.75
CA ARG A 18 8.39 -19.94 -9.30
C ARG A 18 7.25 -19.40 -8.44
N VAL A 19 6.38 -18.58 -9.05
CA VAL A 19 5.10 -18.21 -8.43
C VAL A 19 4.30 -19.50 -8.22
N LEU A 20 4.10 -19.88 -6.96
CA LEU A 20 3.33 -21.08 -6.61
C LEU A 20 1.82 -20.82 -6.71
N ARG A 21 1.39 -19.62 -6.31
CA ARG A 21 0.00 -19.18 -6.32
C ARG A 21 -0.09 -17.67 -6.19
N GLU A 22 -0.99 -17.06 -6.94
CA GLU A 22 -1.40 -15.68 -6.74
C GLU A 22 -2.59 -15.63 -5.77
N LEU A 23 -2.57 -14.67 -4.85
CA LEU A 23 -3.61 -14.47 -3.86
C LEU A 23 -4.10 -13.03 -3.94
N ALA A 24 -5.39 -12.86 -4.20
CA ALA A 24 -6.04 -11.58 -3.98
C ALA A 24 -6.08 -11.31 -2.47
N MET A 25 -5.59 -10.14 -2.07
CA MET A 25 -5.55 -9.71 -0.68
C MET A 25 -6.81 -8.88 -0.42
N PRO A 26 -7.80 -9.39 0.34
CA PRO A 26 -9.01 -8.63 0.66
C PRO A 26 -8.76 -7.50 1.67
N TRP A 27 -7.54 -7.39 2.21
CA TRP A 27 -7.12 -6.32 3.11
C TRP A 27 -6.28 -5.27 2.38
N PRO A 28 -6.22 -4.03 2.89
CA PRO A 28 -5.41 -2.97 2.30
C PRO A 28 -3.94 -3.36 2.22
N SER A 29 -3.31 -3.07 1.08
CA SER A 29 -1.87 -3.29 0.86
C SER A 29 -1.01 -2.20 1.47
N HIS A 30 -1.57 -1.00 1.66
CA HIS A 30 -0.89 0.17 2.21
C HIS A 30 -1.74 0.79 3.32
N LEU A 31 -1.10 1.25 4.39
CA LEU A 31 -1.75 1.87 5.54
C LEU A 31 -1.03 3.17 5.90
N PHE A 32 -1.79 4.22 6.18
CA PHE A 32 -1.26 5.42 6.82
C PHE A 32 -1.38 5.26 8.33
N VAL A 33 -0.25 5.37 9.02
CA VAL A 33 -0.18 5.23 10.48
C VAL A 33 0.25 6.56 11.08
N ALA A 34 -0.44 6.99 12.13
CA ALA A 34 -0.08 8.16 12.92
C ALA A 34 0.15 7.76 14.37
N THR A 35 1.12 8.40 15.03
CA THR A 35 1.32 8.20 16.47
C THR A 35 0.15 8.78 17.26
N ARG A 36 -0.08 8.26 18.48
CA ARG A 36 -1.11 8.80 19.39
C ARG A 36 -0.91 10.30 19.65
N GLU A 37 0.34 10.75 19.75
CA GLU A 37 0.67 12.17 19.95
C GLU A 37 0.31 13.02 18.72
N ALA A 38 0.62 12.56 17.52
CA ALA A 38 0.26 13.25 16.29
C ALA A 38 -1.26 13.35 16.12
N LEU A 39 -1.99 12.29 16.49
CA LEU A 39 -3.46 12.32 16.50
C LEU A 39 -4.02 13.37 17.46
N ARG A 40 -3.36 13.63 18.60
CA ARG A 40 -3.80 14.65 19.56
C ARG A 40 -3.44 16.06 19.12
N THR A 41 -2.24 16.26 18.60
CA THR A 41 -1.69 17.60 18.31
C THR A 41 -1.98 18.08 16.89
N LYS A 42 -2.20 17.16 15.94
CA LYS A 42 -2.30 17.46 14.50
C LYS A 42 -3.54 16.85 13.86
N LEU A 43 -4.62 16.63 14.62
CA LEU A 43 -5.86 16.01 14.12
C LEU A 43 -6.41 16.71 12.87
N GLY A 44 -6.42 18.05 12.87
CA GLY A 44 -6.88 18.85 11.73
C GLY A 44 -6.07 18.56 10.46
N THR A 45 -4.74 18.57 10.56
CA THR A 45 -3.84 18.25 9.44
C THR A 45 -4.04 16.82 8.94
N ILE A 46 -4.20 15.85 9.84
CA ILE A 46 -4.45 14.45 9.47
C ILE A 46 -5.77 14.33 8.71
N ARG A 47 -6.84 15.00 9.16
CA ARG A 47 -8.12 15.02 8.45
C ARG A 47 -8.02 15.65 7.06
N SER A 48 -7.31 16.78 6.94
CA SER A 48 -7.08 17.42 5.65
C SER A 48 -6.27 16.53 4.71
N PHE A 49 -5.25 15.84 5.23
CA PHE A 49 -4.46 14.88 4.47
C PHE A 49 -5.34 13.74 3.94
N LEU A 50 -6.15 13.11 4.79
CA LEU A 50 -7.02 12.00 4.38
C LEU A 50 -7.99 12.41 3.27
N ARG A 51 -8.59 13.60 3.37
CA ARG A 51 -9.47 14.15 2.30
C ARG A 51 -8.71 14.39 1.00
N PHE A 52 -7.48 14.89 1.09
CA PHE A 52 -6.65 15.13 -0.08
C PHE A 52 -6.20 13.83 -0.75
N SER A 53 -5.88 12.79 0.03
CA SER A 53 -5.50 11.47 -0.50
C SER A 53 -6.62 10.84 -1.33
N ASP A 54 -7.87 10.97 -0.90
CA ASP A 54 -9.02 10.49 -1.67
C ASP A 54 -9.12 11.16 -3.05
N GLN A 55 -8.93 12.48 -3.10
CA GLN A 55 -8.90 13.24 -4.35
C GLN A 55 -7.74 12.81 -5.26
N LEU A 56 -6.56 12.54 -4.70
CA LEU A 56 -5.42 12.07 -5.47
C LEU A 56 -5.66 10.70 -6.10
N GLY A 57 -6.39 9.81 -5.42
CA GLY A 57 -6.76 8.50 -5.98
C GLY A 57 -7.58 8.63 -7.25
N ALA A 58 -8.63 9.45 -7.20
CA ALA A 58 -9.46 9.74 -8.36
C ALA A 58 -8.67 10.41 -9.49
N GLN A 59 -7.77 11.35 -9.15
CA GLN A 59 -6.90 12.00 -10.13
C GLN A 59 -5.93 11.02 -10.79
N LEU A 60 -5.33 10.10 -10.03
CA LEU A 60 -4.40 9.11 -10.55
C LEU A 60 -5.09 8.16 -11.54
N GLN A 61 -6.29 7.70 -11.22
CA GLN A 61 -7.09 6.87 -12.13
C GLN A 61 -7.49 7.63 -13.41
N GLY A 62 -7.77 8.93 -13.29
CA GLY A 62 -8.13 9.79 -14.43
C GLY A 62 -6.94 10.32 -15.25
N ALA A 63 -5.70 10.20 -14.77
CA ALA A 63 -4.54 10.87 -15.38
C ALA A 63 -4.05 10.21 -16.67
N GLY A 64 -4.44 8.97 -16.96
CA GLY A 64 -4.10 8.25 -18.19
C GLY A 64 -2.59 8.29 -18.50
N ASP A 65 -2.24 8.88 -19.63
CA ASP A 65 -0.86 8.96 -20.12
C ASP A 65 0.08 9.76 -19.21
N ALA A 66 -0.43 10.74 -18.46
CA ALA A 66 0.38 11.51 -17.51
C ALA A 66 0.88 10.63 -16.35
N ALA A 67 0.05 9.70 -15.86
CA ALA A 67 0.48 8.73 -14.86
C ALA A 67 1.55 7.80 -15.43
N LEU A 68 1.38 7.33 -16.67
CA LEU A 68 2.37 6.48 -17.34
C LEU A 68 3.72 7.18 -17.52
N GLY A 69 3.70 8.45 -17.93
CA GLY A 69 4.90 9.29 -18.02
C GLY A 69 5.61 9.40 -16.68
N TYR A 70 4.87 9.68 -15.61
CA TYR A 70 5.42 9.71 -14.25
C TYR A 70 6.07 8.38 -13.86
N PHE A 71 5.42 7.24 -14.09
CA PHE A 71 5.98 5.92 -13.74
C PHE A 71 7.23 5.56 -14.54
N TRP A 72 7.28 5.96 -15.82
CA TRP A 72 8.46 5.79 -16.65
C TRP A 72 9.62 6.66 -16.15
N GLU A 73 9.40 7.96 -16.00
CA GLU A 73 10.45 8.90 -15.59
C GLU A 73 10.98 8.60 -14.20
N ARG A 74 10.10 8.21 -13.27
CA ARG A 74 10.47 8.02 -11.87
C ARG A 74 11.01 6.63 -11.55
N TYR A 75 10.46 5.60 -12.18
CA TYR A 75 10.72 4.20 -11.81
C TYR A 75 11.21 3.34 -12.99
N GLY A 76 11.32 3.90 -14.20
CA GLY A 76 11.70 3.16 -15.40
C GLY A 76 10.68 2.09 -15.80
N LEU A 77 9.42 2.21 -15.35
CA LEU A 77 8.41 1.20 -15.60
C LEU A 77 7.76 1.44 -16.98
N PRO A 78 7.78 0.45 -17.89
CA PRO A 78 7.23 0.63 -19.22
C PRO A 78 5.70 0.70 -19.18
N ALA A 79 5.13 1.54 -20.06
CA ALA A 79 3.69 1.74 -20.18
C ALA A 79 2.91 0.43 -20.35
N ALA A 80 3.47 -0.54 -21.10
CA ALA A 80 2.86 -1.86 -21.30
C ALA A 80 2.62 -2.64 -20.00
N ARG A 81 3.42 -2.39 -18.95
CA ARG A 81 3.27 -3.00 -17.63
C ARG A 81 2.42 -2.14 -16.70
N CYS A 82 2.58 -0.82 -16.75
CA CYS A 82 1.86 0.11 -15.88
C CYS A 82 0.38 0.26 -16.25
N ALA A 83 0.03 0.30 -17.55
CA ALA A 83 -1.33 0.59 -17.97
C ALA A 83 -2.35 -0.49 -17.54
N PRO A 84 -2.07 -1.80 -17.67
CA PRO A 84 -2.95 -2.83 -17.12
C PRO A 84 -3.06 -2.73 -15.60
N TRP A 85 -1.93 -2.55 -14.92
CA TRP A 85 -1.89 -2.44 -13.46
C TRP A 85 -2.70 -1.24 -12.94
N LEU A 86 -2.56 -0.05 -13.54
CA LEU A 86 -3.32 1.14 -13.15
C LEU A 86 -4.84 0.97 -13.34
N ARG A 87 -5.24 0.22 -14.36
CA ARG A 87 -6.65 -0.08 -14.66
C ARG A 87 -7.25 -1.12 -13.72
N GLU A 88 -6.47 -2.14 -13.38
CA GLU A 88 -6.91 -3.27 -12.56
C GLU A 88 -6.79 -2.98 -11.05
N ALA A 89 -5.87 -2.11 -10.66
CA ALA A 89 -5.67 -1.73 -9.28
C ALA A 89 -6.89 -0.97 -8.73
N ARG A 90 -7.36 -1.41 -7.57
CA ARG A 90 -8.39 -0.71 -6.79
C ARG A 90 -7.71 0.37 -5.95
N TRP A 91 -7.82 1.61 -6.39
CA TRP A 91 -7.31 2.79 -5.68
C TRP A 91 -8.37 3.32 -4.72
N GLU A 92 -8.74 2.50 -3.74
CA GLU A 92 -9.71 2.88 -2.71
C GLU A 92 -8.97 3.50 -1.52
N PHE A 93 -9.20 4.79 -1.28
CA PHE A 93 -8.66 5.51 -0.13
C PHE A 93 -9.73 5.60 0.95
N CYS A 94 -9.76 4.62 1.85
CA CYS A 94 -10.71 4.62 2.95
C CYS A 94 -10.02 5.02 4.27
N ALA A 95 -10.60 5.97 4.99
CA ALA A 95 -10.20 6.27 6.37
C ALA A 95 -10.77 5.24 7.37
N ASP A 96 -11.90 4.61 7.03
CA ASP A 96 -12.53 3.58 7.83
C ASP A 96 -11.96 2.22 7.43
N VAL A 97 -10.91 1.80 8.13
CA VAL A 97 -10.32 0.48 7.94
C VAL A 97 -11.22 -0.55 8.63
N ASP A 98 -11.79 -1.47 7.86
CA ASP A 98 -12.52 -2.61 8.41
C ASP A 98 -11.59 -3.46 9.29
N ALA A 99 -11.82 -3.44 10.59
CA ALA A 99 -11.05 -4.23 11.55
C ALA A 99 -11.13 -5.74 11.24
N ALA A 100 -12.23 -6.21 10.65
CA ALA A 100 -12.37 -7.61 10.24
C ALA A 100 -11.42 -7.97 9.09
N ALA A 101 -11.18 -7.04 8.16
CA ALA A 101 -10.20 -7.22 7.09
C ALA A 101 -8.76 -7.42 7.63
N LEU A 102 -8.43 -6.78 8.76
CA LEU A 102 -7.13 -6.94 9.42
C LEU A 102 -7.05 -8.18 10.33
N ALA A 103 -8.17 -8.65 10.87
CA ALA A 103 -8.19 -9.76 11.82
C ALA A 103 -7.60 -11.06 11.24
N GLY A 104 -7.92 -11.37 9.98
CA GLY A 104 -7.44 -12.57 9.29
C GLY A 104 -5.91 -12.62 9.16
N PRO A 105 -5.27 -11.62 8.52
CA PRO A 105 -3.82 -11.52 8.45
C PRO A 105 -3.13 -11.57 9.81
N LEU A 106 -3.61 -10.79 10.79
CA LEU A 106 -3.02 -10.75 12.13
C LEU A 106 -3.11 -12.10 12.84
N ALA A 107 -4.25 -12.80 12.72
CA ALA A 107 -4.40 -14.14 13.28
C ALA A 107 -3.44 -15.15 12.64
N ARG A 108 -3.21 -15.08 11.32
CA ARG A 108 -2.22 -15.93 10.63
C ARG A 108 -0.81 -15.64 11.09
N LEU A 109 -0.42 -14.36 11.18
CA LEU A 109 0.90 -13.97 11.67
C LEU A 109 1.14 -14.44 13.11
N ARG A 110 0.13 -14.36 13.99
CA ARG A 110 0.19 -14.94 15.35
C ARG A 110 0.38 -16.45 15.33
N LYS A 111 -0.38 -17.18 14.50
CA LYS A 111 -0.22 -18.64 14.35
C LYS A 111 1.18 -19.05 13.87
N LEU A 112 1.83 -18.19 13.10
CA LEU A 112 3.20 -18.37 12.64
C LEU A 112 4.26 -17.94 13.66
N GLY A 113 3.86 -17.43 14.84
CA GLY A 113 4.78 -16.90 15.85
C GLY A 113 5.47 -15.59 15.45
N LEU A 114 4.94 -14.89 14.43
CA LEU A 114 5.50 -13.63 13.91
C LEU A 114 4.97 -12.39 14.63
N LEU A 115 4.01 -12.56 15.54
CA LEU A 115 3.47 -11.51 16.40
C LEU A 115 3.45 -12.01 17.85
N PRO A 116 3.61 -11.10 18.83
CA PRO A 116 3.51 -11.46 20.24
C PRO A 116 2.12 -12.02 20.58
N GLY A 117 2.10 -12.99 21.50
CA GLY A 117 0.87 -13.59 22.05
C GLY A 117 -0.04 -12.53 22.66
N GLY A 118 -1.33 -12.63 22.39
CA GLY A 118 -2.29 -11.52 22.36
C GLY A 118 -2.75 -10.88 23.67
N GLU A 119 -1.90 -10.76 24.71
CA GLU A 119 -2.30 -10.03 25.93
C GLU A 119 -1.43 -8.82 26.31
N GLU A 120 -0.22 -8.66 25.77
CA GLU A 120 0.70 -7.60 26.28
C GLU A 120 0.82 -6.33 25.41
N ALA A 121 0.22 -6.26 24.21
CA ALA A 121 0.59 -5.23 23.23
C ALA A 121 -0.43 -4.09 22.99
N LEU A 122 -1.48 -3.95 23.81
CA LEU A 122 -2.52 -2.92 23.61
C LEU A 122 -2.76 -2.02 24.84
N LEU A 123 -1.69 -1.62 25.53
CA LEU A 123 -1.70 -0.47 26.46
C LEU A 123 -0.79 0.64 25.94
#